data_AF-A0A4C1SLL8-F1
#
_entry.id   AF-A0A4C1SLL8-F1
#
_cell.length_a   1.000
_cell.length_b   1.000
_cell.length_c   1.000
_cell.angle_alpha   90.00
_cell.angle_beta   90.00
_cell.angle_gamma   90.00
#
_symmetry.space_group_name_H-M   'P 1'
#
loop_
_entity.id
_entity.type
_entity.pdbx_description
1 polymer ?
#
loop_
_entity_poly.entity_id
_entity_poly.type
_entity_poly.pdbx_seq_one_letter_code
_entity_poly.pdbx_strand_id
1 'polypeptide(L)'
;MDPYVRIRVGHYVYETPADSNGGKNPRWNRVIQSQLPTGVNSIYVEIYDECSFKMDELIAWCEIKIPQRVLRERHEEWYPLSGKQGEGLEGAIDIVLSFSTQPLVYQTIPSPGQMLMVPPGRPMPIFVTPQQPVQPPVAEHPPVISEADLKQVNLILQHLHFSQSK
;
A
#
# COMPACT_ATOMS: atom_id res chain seq x y z
N MET A 1 -16.19 -5.17 -18.74
CA MET A 1 -15.36 -5.88 -17.77
C MET A 1 -14.18 -4.98 -17.52
N ASP A 2 -14.07 -4.55 -16.27
CA ASP A 2 -13.13 -3.57 -15.76
C ASP A 2 -12.27 -4.26 -14.68
N PRO A 3 -11.30 -5.09 -15.10
CA PRO A 3 -10.61 -5.95 -14.16
C PRO A 3 -9.56 -5.19 -13.35
N TYR A 4 -9.42 -5.54 -12.07
CA TYR A 4 -8.31 -5.13 -11.21
C TYR A 4 -7.67 -6.33 -10.53
N VAL A 5 -6.42 -6.16 -10.08
CA VAL A 5 -5.65 -7.20 -9.39
C VAL A 5 -5.55 -6.88 -7.92
N ARG A 6 -5.88 -7.87 -7.09
CA ARG A 6 -5.57 -7.90 -5.67
C ARG A 6 -4.39 -8.84 -5.42
N ILE A 7 -3.34 -8.33 -4.82
CA ILE A 7 -2.13 -9.09 -4.47
C ILE A 7 -2.05 -9.20 -2.95
N ARG A 8 -1.88 -10.42 -2.45
CA ARG A 8 -1.68 -10.70 -1.03
C ARG A 8 -0.33 -11.36 -0.78
N VAL A 9 0.47 -10.73 0.09
CA VAL A 9 1.79 -11.18 0.54
C VAL A 9 1.75 -11.32 2.06
N GLY A 10 1.66 -12.55 2.57
CA GLY A 10 1.40 -12.78 3.99
C GLY A 10 0.07 -12.14 4.43
N HIS A 11 0.14 -11.13 5.30
CA HIS A 11 -1.03 -10.37 5.77
C HIS A 11 -1.23 -9.03 5.04
N TYR A 12 -0.31 -8.65 4.15
CA TYR A 12 -0.43 -7.42 3.38
C TYR A 12 -1.28 -7.66 2.13
N VAL A 13 -2.19 -6.73 1.84
CA VAL A 13 -3.08 -6.76 0.69
C VAL A 13 -2.94 -5.45 -0.07
N TYR A 14 -2.80 -5.55 -1.39
CA TYR A 14 -2.64 -4.42 -2.31
C TYR A 14 -3.59 -4.60 -3.48
N GLU A 15 -4.09 -3.49 -4.01
CA GLU A 15 -4.99 -3.49 -5.16
C GLU A 15 -4.47 -2.52 -6.23
N THR A 16 -4.59 -2.92 -7.49
CA THR A 16 -4.38 -2.02 -8.62
C THR A 16 -5.66 -1.22 -8.88
N PRO A 17 -5.58 -0.05 -9.52
CA PRO A 17 -6.74 0.52 -10.19
C PRO A 17 -7.30 -0.47 -11.22
N ALA A 18 -8.62 -0.45 -11.43
CA ALA A 18 -9.24 -1.19 -12.51
C ALA A 18 -8.79 -0.66 -13.87
N ASP A 19 -8.63 -1.58 -14.82
CA ASP A 19 -8.39 -1.24 -16.22
C ASP A 19 -9.72 -1.08 -16.95
N SER A 20 -10.17 0.17 -17.09
CA SER A 20 -11.45 0.48 -17.73
C SER A 20 -11.46 -0.01 -19.18
N ASN A 21 -12.40 -0.89 -19.53
CA ASN A 21 -12.47 -1.60 -20.82
C ASN A 21 -11.29 -2.55 -21.11
N GLY A 22 -10.57 -3.04 -20.08
CA GLY A 22 -9.48 -4.01 -20.26
C GLY A 22 -9.90 -5.31 -20.95
N GLY A 23 -11.18 -5.68 -20.82
CA GLY A 23 -11.77 -6.79 -21.56
C GLY A 23 -11.01 -8.11 -21.33
N LYS A 24 -10.54 -8.76 -22.41
CA LYS A 24 -9.79 -10.03 -22.35
C LYS A 24 -8.28 -9.88 -22.16
N ASN A 25 -7.73 -8.67 -22.31
CA ASN A 25 -6.29 -8.42 -22.26
C ASN A 25 -5.99 -7.16 -21.43
N PRO A 26 -6.33 -7.16 -20.14
CA PRO A 26 -6.09 -6.00 -19.28
C PRO A 26 -4.61 -5.72 -19.07
N ARG A 27 -4.28 -4.44 -18.86
CA ARG A 27 -2.91 -3.96 -18.66
C ARG A 27 -2.82 -2.99 -17.50
N TRP A 28 -2.43 -3.50 -16.33
CA TRP A 28 -2.30 -2.65 -15.13
C TRP A 28 -0.99 -1.87 -15.09
N ASN A 29 0.14 -2.48 -15.47
CA ASN A 29 1.46 -1.84 -15.48
C ASN A 29 1.78 -1.10 -14.16
N ARG A 30 1.58 -1.80 -13.03
CA ARG A 30 1.81 -1.27 -11.68
C ARG A 30 2.96 -1.97 -10.98
N VAL A 31 3.74 -1.17 -10.25
CA VAL A 31 4.76 -1.65 -9.33
C VAL A 31 4.17 -1.59 -7.93
N ILE A 32 4.12 -2.74 -7.25
CA ILE A 32 3.69 -2.85 -5.85
C ILE A 32 4.94 -3.18 -5.04
N GLN A 33 5.18 -2.39 -4.01
CA GLN A 33 6.27 -2.60 -3.05
C GLN A 33 5.68 -3.20 -1.78
N SER A 34 6.11 -4.41 -1.43
CA SER A 34 5.58 -5.15 -0.29
C SER A 34 6.68 -5.66 0.62
N GLN A 35 6.40 -5.64 1.93
CA GLN A 35 7.17 -6.37 2.92
C GLN A 35 7.00 -7.86 2.69
N LEU A 36 8.08 -8.63 2.82
CA LEU A 36 8.08 -10.08 2.85
C LEU A 36 8.44 -10.57 4.27
N PRO A 37 7.46 -10.80 5.15
CA PRO A 37 7.71 -11.38 6.46
C PRO A 37 8.40 -12.74 6.38
N THR A 38 9.24 -13.04 7.37
CA THR A 38 9.87 -14.35 7.52
C THR A 38 8.83 -15.47 7.51
N GLY A 39 9.07 -16.50 6.70
CA GLY A 39 8.18 -17.66 6.56
C GLY A 39 7.13 -17.52 5.45
N VAL A 40 6.94 -16.33 4.87
CA VAL A 40 6.10 -16.18 3.67
C VAL A 40 6.89 -16.64 2.45
N ASN A 41 6.36 -17.65 1.75
CA ASN A 41 6.98 -18.24 0.56
C ASN A 41 6.05 -18.23 -0.65
N SER A 42 4.87 -17.62 -0.53
CA SER A 42 3.84 -17.63 -1.55
C SER A 42 3.13 -16.28 -1.61
N ILE A 43 2.70 -15.90 -2.81
CA ILE A 43 1.94 -14.69 -3.11
C ILE A 43 0.64 -15.12 -3.76
N TYR A 44 -0.48 -14.60 -3.27
CA TYR A 44 -1.78 -14.84 -3.90
C TYR A 44 -2.10 -13.66 -4.80
N VAL A 45 -2.49 -13.97 -6.03
CA VAL A 45 -2.92 -13.01 -7.03
C VAL A 45 -4.35 -13.34 -7.36
N GLU A 46 -5.24 -12.37 -7.21
CA GLU A 46 -6.67 -12.49 -7.47
C GLU A 46 -7.06 -11.37 -8.42
N ILE A 47 -7.86 -11.70 -9.42
CA ILE A 47 -8.35 -10.75 -10.43
C ILE A 47 -9.85 -10.64 -10.25
N TYR A 48 -10.31 -9.41 -10.07
CA TYR A 48 -11.71 -9.08 -9.86
C TYR A 48 -12.23 -8.26 -11.04
N ASP A 49 -13.50 -8.42 -11.41
CA ASP A 49 -14.23 -7.50 -12.28
C ASP A 49 -14.93 -6.44 -11.42
N GLU A 50 -14.54 -5.17 -11.56
CA GLU A 50 -15.21 -4.07 -10.87
C GLU A 50 -16.60 -3.85 -11.49
N CYS A 51 -17.64 -3.83 -10.66
CA CYS A 51 -19.01 -3.61 -11.11
C CYS A 51 -19.61 -2.37 -10.44
N SER A 52 -20.06 -1.39 -11.22
CA SER A 52 -20.61 -0.13 -10.65
C SER A 52 -21.88 -0.31 -9.79
N PHE A 53 -22.62 -1.40 -9.98
CA PHE A 53 -23.92 -1.63 -9.31
C PHE A 53 -24.03 -3.01 -8.64
N LYS A 54 -22.94 -3.79 -8.62
CA LYS A 54 -22.91 -5.15 -8.04
C LYS A 54 -21.63 -5.31 -7.24
N MET A 55 -21.57 -6.38 -6.44
CA MET A 55 -20.32 -6.78 -5.80
C MET A 55 -19.31 -7.18 -6.87
N ASP A 56 -18.06 -6.81 -6.63
CA ASP A 56 -16.94 -7.21 -7.49
C ASP A 56 -16.85 -8.73 -7.58
N GLU A 57 -16.65 -9.21 -8.80
CA GLU A 57 -16.66 -10.63 -9.08
C GLU A 57 -15.23 -11.16 -9.19
N LEU A 58 -14.86 -12.17 -8.40
CA LEU A 58 -13.60 -12.88 -8.60
C LEU A 58 -13.70 -13.69 -9.91
N ILE A 59 -12.89 -13.32 -10.90
CA ILE A 59 -12.92 -13.96 -12.22
C ILE A 59 -11.74 -14.91 -12.45
N ALA A 60 -10.59 -14.66 -11.83
CA ALA A 60 -9.39 -15.48 -11.97
C ALA A 60 -8.47 -15.33 -10.76
N TRP A 61 -7.62 -16.32 -10.50
CA TRP A 61 -6.64 -16.29 -9.42
C TRP A 61 -5.44 -17.21 -9.73
N CYS A 62 -4.31 -16.95 -9.10
CA CYS A 62 -3.20 -17.89 -9.04
C CYS A 62 -2.41 -17.74 -7.73
N GLU A 63 -1.71 -18.81 -7.35
CA GLU A 63 -0.76 -18.79 -6.25
C GLU A 63 0.66 -18.90 -6.81
N ILE A 64 1.51 -17.93 -6.47
CA ILE A 64 2.89 -17.86 -6.94
C ILE A 64 3.81 -18.22 -5.78
N LYS A 65 4.49 -19.37 -5.88
CA LYS A 65 5.57 -19.71 -4.96
C LYS A 65 6.76 -18.81 -5.24
N ILE A 66 7.21 -18.05 -4.23
CA ILE A 66 8.33 -17.11 -4.34
C ILE A 66 9.61 -17.92 -4.61
N PRO A 67 10.18 -17.83 -5.81
CA PRO A 67 11.37 -18.59 -6.15
C PRO A 67 12.59 -18.02 -5.43
N GLN A 68 13.46 -18.88 -4.91
CA GLN A 68 14.68 -18.42 -4.21
C GLN A 68 15.59 -17.55 -5.09
N ARG A 69 15.53 -17.71 -6.42
CA ARG A 69 16.28 -16.85 -7.36
C ARG A 69 15.88 -15.37 -7.25
N VAL A 70 14.65 -15.07 -6.87
CA VAL A 70 14.14 -13.70 -6.72
C VAL A 70 14.94 -12.89 -5.70
N LEU A 71 15.48 -13.56 -4.67
CA LEU A 71 16.28 -12.92 -3.63
C LEU A 71 17.62 -12.37 -4.16
N ARG A 72 18.06 -12.81 -5.33
CA ARG A 72 19.35 -12.42 -5.95
C ARG A 72 19.15 -11.66 -7.24
N GLU A 73 18.17 -12.07 -8.04
CA GLU A 73 17.92 -11.52 -9.36
C GLU A 73 16.43 -11.28 -9.58
N ARG A 74 16.14 -10.50 -10.60
CA ARG A 74 14.78 -10.27 -11.05
C ARG A 74 14.27 -11.48 -11.83
N HIS A 75 13.02 -11.87 -11.59
CA HIS A 75 12.36 -13.05 -12.13
C HIS A 75 11.06 -12.65 -12.82
N GLU A 76 10.99 -12.89 -14.11
CA GLU A 76 9.82 -12.60 -14.95
C GLU A 76 9.23 -13.91 -15.46
N GLU A 77 7.91 -14.06 -15.36
CA GLU A 77 7.22 -15.29 -15.76
C GLU A 77 5.73 -15.03 -16.00
N TRP A 78 5.17 -15.78 -16.95
CA TRP A 78 3.73 -15.87 -17.17
C TRP A 78 3.12 -16.94 -16.27
N TYR A 79 2.30 -16.54 -15.31
CA TYR A 79 1.64 -17.45 -14.39
C TYR A 79 0.25 -17.82 -14.89
N PRO A 80 -0.06 -19.12 -15.05
CA PRO A 80 -1.38 -19.55 -15.48
C PRO A 80 -2.42 -19.22 -14.41
N LEU A 81 -3.59 -18.78 -14.86
CA LEU A 81 -4.69 -18.37 -14.02
C LEU A 81 -5.75 -19.46 -13.93
N SER A 82 -6.26 -19.67 -12.73
CA SER A 82 -7.34 -20.59 -12.40
C SER A 82 -8.62 -19.82 -12.09
N GLY A 83 -9.77 -20.44 -12.29
CA GLY A 83 -11.06 -19.80 -11.98
C GLY A 83 -12.23 -20.71 -12.28
N LYS A 84 -13.29 -20.16 -12.86
CA LYS A 84 -14.56 -20.87 -13.10
C LYS A 84 -14.43 -21.92 -14.20
N GLN A 85 -13.52 -21.71 -15.16
CA GLN A 85 -13.25 -22.65 -16.26
C GLN A 85 -12.39 -23.84 -15.84
N GLY A 86 -11.71 -23.75 -14.69
CA GLY A 86 -10.83 -24.79 -14.16
C GLY A 86 -9.42 -24.26 -13.83
N GLU A 87 -8.52 -25.18 -13.49
CA GLU A 87 -7.15 -24.88 -13.11
C GLU A 87 -6.29 -24.51 -14.33
N GLY A 88 -5.68 -23.32 -14.34
CA GLY A 88 -4.83 -22.86 -15.43
C GLY A 88 -5.56 -22.58 -16.75
N LEU A 89 -6.89 -22.47 -16.72
CA LEU A 89 -7.74 -22.29 -17.91
C LEU A 89 -8.31 -20.86 -18.08
N GLU A 90 -8.00 -19.93 -17.18
CA GLU A 90 -8.43 -18.53 -17.25
C GLU A 90 -7.40 -17.61 -17.92
N GLY A 91 -6.46 -18.19 -18.69
CA GLY A 91 -5.36 -17.47 -19.32
C GLY A 91 -4.12 -17.40 -18.42
N ALA A 92 -3.32 -16.34 -18.56
CA ALA A 92 -2.11 -16.14 -17.78
C ALA A 92 -1.88 -14.66 -17.49
N ILE A 93 -1.18 -14.37 -16.41
CA ILE A 93 -0.75 -13.03 -16.02
C ILE A 93 0.78 -12.94 -16.04
N ASP A 94 1.30 -11.88 -16.65
CA ASP A 94 2.72 -11.57 -16.61
C ASP A 94 3.07 -10.84 -15.32
N ILE A 95 3.98 -11.43 -14.56
CA ILE A 95 4.38 -10.91 -13.26
C ILE A 95 5.88 -11.01 -13.15
N VAL A 96 6.48 -9.90 -12.74
CA VAL A 96 7.93 -9.84 -12.61
C VAL A 96 8.33 -9.54 -11.20
N LEU A 97 8.90 -10.51 -10.50
CA LEU A 97 9.42 -10.45 -9.13
C LEU A 97 10.87 -9.95 -9.09
N SER A 98 11.28 -9.40 -7.97
CA SER A 98 12.62 -8.93 -7.58
C SER A 98 12.63 -8.82 -6.05
N PHE A 99 13.77 -8.59 -5.41
CA PHE A 99 13.86 -8.47 -3.96
C PHE A 99 14.87 -7.40 -3.59
N SER A 100 14.59 -6.63 -2.54
CA SER A 100 15.49 -5.61 -2.01
C SER A 100 15.45 -5.63 -0.47
N THR A 101 16.62 -5.51 0.13
CA THR A 101 16.80 -5.37 1.58
C THR A 101 16.86 -3.89 2.02
N GLN A 102 16.68 -2.94 1.09
CA GLN A 102 16.70 -1.53 1.43
C GLN A 102 15.43 -1.12 2.19
N PRO A 103 15.55 -0.28 3.23
CA PRO A 103 14.38 0.23 3.93
C PRO A 103 13.54 1.11 2.99
N LEU A 104 12.23 0.87 2.94
CA LEU A 104 11.29 1.75 2.26
C LEU A 104 11.29 3.11 2.94
N VAL A 105 11.94 4.10 2.33
CA VAL A 105 11.81 5.49 2.74
C VAL A 105 10.48 5.99 2.18
N TYR A 106 9.42 5.93 2.99
CA TYR A 106 8.23 6.72 2.70
C TYR A 106 8.66 8.18 2.74
N GLN A 107 8.87 8.77 1.56
CA GLN A 107 9.02 10.22 1.43
C GLN A 107 7.71 10.81 1.96
N THR A 108 7.74 11.28 3.21
CA THR A 108 6.71 12.15 3.74
C THR A 108 6.72 13.37 2.84
N ILE A 109 5.76 13.45 1.93
CA ILE A 109 5.45 14.70 1.25
C ILE A 109 5.09 15.65 2.40
N PRO A 110 5.86 16.72 2.64
CA PRO A 110 5.43 17.73 3.59
C PRO A 110 4.13 18.29 3.03
N SER A 111 3.02 18.03 3.70
CA SER A 111 1.78 18.74 3.42
C SER A 111 2.10 20.24 3.53
N PRO A 112 1.83 21.05 2.49
CA PRO A 112 1.98 22.49 2.62
C PRO A 112 1.09 22.93 3.76
N GLY A 113 1.71 23.43 4.84
CA GLY A 113 1.03 23.84 6.05
C GLY A 113 -0.14 24.75 5.69
N GLN A 114 -1.34 24.40 6.15
CA GLN A 114 -2.48 25.30 6.09
C GLN A 114 -2.14 26.52 6.94
N MET A 115 -1.78 27.62 6.29
CA MET A 115 -1.59 28.90 6.96
C MET A 115 -2.96 29.38 7.43
N LEU A 116 -3.21 29.34 8.74
CA LEU A 116 -4.41 29.91 9.34
C LEU A 116 -4.33 31.44 9.20
N MET A 117 -5.05 32.02 8.24
CA MET A 117 -5.13 33.47 8.07
C MET A 117 -5.99 34.06 9.20
N VAL A 118 -5.35 34.71 10.17
CA VAL A 118 -6.04 35.54 11.17
C VAL A 118 -6.45 36.86 10.50
N PRO A 119 -7.73 37.27 10.52
CA PRO A 119 -8.16 38.54 9.95
C PRO A 119 -7.60 39.73 10.75
N PRO A 120 -7.10 40.81 10.09
CA PRO A 120 -6.61 41.98 10.81
C PRO A 120 -7.78 42.77 11.41
N GLY A 121 -7.75 42.90 12.73
CA GLY A 121 -8.80 43.46 13.57
C GLY A 121 -9.00 44.97 13.45
N ARG A 122 -10.25 45.37 13.70
CA ARG A 122 -10.66 46.74 14.07
C ARG A 122 -10.17 47.04 15.50
N PRO A 123 -9.70 48.26 15.81
CA PRO A 123 -9.28 48.61 17.17
C PRO A 123 -10.52 48.76 18.08
N MET A 124 -10.55 47.98 19.16
CA MET A 124 -11.53 48.12 20.26
C MET A 124 -10.83 48.76 21.46
N PRO A 125 -11.49 49.68 22.20
CA PRO A 125 -10.89 50.31 23.38
C PRO A 125 -10.77 49.31 24.54
N ILE A 126 -9.57 49.24 25.13
CA ILE A 126 -9.28 48.47 26.35
C ILE A 126 -9.96 49.15 27.54
N PHE A 127 -10.85 48.43 28.22
CA PHE A 127 -11.21 48.68 29.61
C PHE A 127 -10.50 47.64 30.47
N VAL A 128 -9.59 48.11 31.34
CA VAL A 128 -8.90 47.25 32.32
C VAL A 128 -9.80 47.01 33.53
N THR A 129 -10.24 45.77 33.74
CA THR A 129 -10.79 45.29 35.01
C THR A 129 -9.69 44.55 35.79
N PRO A 130 -9.59 44.75 37.13
CA PRO A 130 -8.55 44.11 37.94
C PRO A 130 -8.73 42.58 38.02
N GLN A 131 -7.59 41.88 37.91
CA GLN A 131 -7.44 40.43 37.72
C GLN A 131 -7.89 39.59 38.93
N GLN A 132 -8.66 38.52 38.68
CA GLN A 132 -8.70 37.33 39.54
C GLN A 132 -7.62 36.33 39.10
N PRO A 133 -6.99 35.56 40.01
CA PRO A 133 -5.96 34.58 39.65
C PRO A 133 -6.58 33.40 38.89
N VAL A 134 -6.16 33.20 37.63
CA VAL A 134 -6.55 32.05 36.79
C VAL A 134 -5.44 30.99 36.89
N GLN A 135 -5.80 29.75 37.22
CA GLN A 135 -4.88 28.61 37.22
C GLN A 135 -4.45 28.25 35.79
N PRO A 136 -3.20 27.84 35.55
CA PRO A 136 -2.75 27.46 34.21
C PRO A 136 -3.37 26.12 33.76
N PRO A 137 -3.70 25.95 32.46
CA PRO A 137 -4.18 24.69 31.92
C PRO A 137 -3.06 23.65 31.87
N VAL A 138 -3.39 22.40 32.21
CA VAL A 138 -2.50 21.23 32.08
C VAL A 138 -2.25 20.96 30.61
N ALA A 139 -0.99 20.94 30.19
CA ALA A 139 -0.59 20.55 28.85
C ALA A 139 -0.69 19.02 28.72
N GLU A 140 -1.46 18.53 27.75
CA GLU A 140 -1.40 17.11 27.35
C GLU A 140 -0.09 16.86 26.59
N HIS A 141 0.72 15.91 27.07
CA HIS A 141 1.96 15.52 26.40
C HIS A 141 1.62 14.55 25.26
N PRO A 142 2.16 14.72 24.03
CA PRO A 142 2.03 13.70 23.00
C PRO A 142 2.76 12.40 23.41
N PRO A 143 2.29 11.22 22.97
CA PRO A 143 2.86 9.94 23.37
C PRO A 143 4.32 9.82 22.91
N VAL A 144 5.23 9.63 23.87
CA VAL A 144 6.66 9.41 23.62
C VAL A 144 6.85 7.94 23.23
N ILE A 145 7.13 7.70 21.95
CA ILE A 145 7.51 6.37 21.47
C ILE A 145 8.91 6.05 21.99
N SER A 146 9.07 4.87 22.59
CA SER A 146 10.27 4.48 23.32
C SER A 146 11.32 3.84 22.39
N GLU A 147 12.61 3.98 22.75
CA GLU A 147 13.75 3.47 21.97
C GLU A 147 13.74 1.94 21.78
N ALA A 148 12.98 1.22 22.62
CA ALA A 148 12.78 -0.22 22.53
C ALA A 148 11.89 -0.61 21.34
N ASP A 149 10.89 0.23 21.02
CA ASP A 149 10.00 0.02 19.87
C ASP A 149 10.78 0.15 18.56
N LEU A 150 11.71 1.11 18.48
CA LEU A 150 12.55 1.35 17.30
C LEU A 150 13.43 0.15 16.92
N LYS A 151 13.91 -0.61 17.90
CA LYS A 151 14.78 -1.77 17.66
C LYS A 151 14.00 -2.97 17.13
N GLN A 152 12.72 -3.10 17.49
CA GLN A 152 11.88 -4.19 17.00
C GLN A 152 11.45 -3.99 15.54
N VAL A 153 11.28 -2.74 15.09
CA VAL A 153 10.92 -2.42 13.70
C VAL A 153 12.04 -2.73 12.70
N ASN A 154 13.30 -2.61 13.13
CA ASN A 154 14.46 -2.71 12.24
C ASN A 154 14.82 -4.16 11.85
N LEU A 155 14.27 -5.17 12.53
CA LEU A 155 14.59 -6.58 12.27
C LEU A 155 13.71 -7.22 11.17
N ILE A 156 12.62 -6.56 10.73
CA ILE A 156 11.51 -7.25 10.03
C ILE A 156 11.43 -6.96 8.52
N LEU A 157 12.18 -6.02 7.96
CA LEU A 157 11.90 -5.53 6.61
C LEU A 157 12.81 -6.12 5.52
N GLN A 158 12.50 -7.37 5.13
CA GLN A 158 12.96 -7.97 3.88
C GLN A 158 11.85 -7.82 2.83
N HIS A 159 12.09 -7.32 1.61
CA HIS A 159 11.01 -6.96 0.66
C HIS A 159 11.17 -7.55 -0.73
N LEU A 160 10.06 -7.96 -1.34
CA LEU A 160 9.99 -8.30 -2.77
C LEU A 160 9.60 -7.05 -3.58
N HIS A 161 10.41 -6.76 -4.60
CA HIS A 161 10.19 -5.77 -5.63
C HIS A 161 9.53 -6.45 -6.85
N PHE A 162 8.83 -5.75 -7.74
CA PHE A 162 8.38 -6.32 -9.01
C PHE A 162 8.71 -5.34 -10.15
N SER A 163 9.28 -5.77 -11.29
CA SER A 163 9.91 -4.86 -12.28
C SER A 163 9.70 -5.30 -13.73
N GLN A 164 9.39 -4.44 -14.70
CA GLN A 164 8.96 -4.84 -16.07
C GLN A 164 10.06 -5.12 -17.10
N SER A 165 9.83 -6.02 -18.09
CA SER A 165 10.60 -6.05 -19.36
C SER A 165 9.76 -5.49 -20.51
N LYS A 166 10.47 -4.97 -21.51
CA LYS A 166 9.99 -4.26 -22.70
C LYS A 166 9.22 -5.13 -23.67
#